data_AF-A0A4S0RDQ9-F1
#
_entry.id   AF-A0A4S0RDQ9-F1
#
_cell.length_a   1.000
_cell.length_b   1.000
_cell.length_c   1.000
_cell.angle_alpha   90.00
_cell.angle_beta   90.00
_cell.angle_gamma   90.00
#
_symmetry.space_group_name_H-M   'P 1'
#
loop_
_entity.id
_entity.type
_entity.pdbx_description
1 polymer ?
#
loop_
_entity_poly.entity_id
_entity_poly.type
_entity_poly.pdbx_seq_one_letter_code
_entity_poly.pdbx_strand_id
1 'polypeptide(L)'
;YQVEFGAVRIYRLLADGRRQISAFHLAGETFGFEADATHHFFAEAINATGIRVYRFAAGADVSRQLLPLALKGLTRAQEHLLVLGRQNAIERVAAFLVDMAERQGGLRQVDLPMSRADIGDYLGLTIETVSRVF
;
A
#
# COMPACT_ATOMS: atom_id res chain seq x y z
N TYR A 1 4.53 -10.63 -6.51
CA TYR A 1 4.52 -11.23 -5.16
C TYR A 1 3.12 -11.13 -4.58
N GLN A 2 2.62 -12.13 -3.86
CA GLN A 2 1.35 -12.05 -3.12
C GLN A 2 1.57 -12.27 -1.63
N VAL A 3 0.88 -11.49 -0.81
CA VAL A 3 0.89 -11.63 0.64
C VAL A 3 -0.04 -12.77 1.04
N GLU A 4 0.48 -13.83 1.64
CA GLU A 4 -0.33 -14.94 2.17
C GLU A 4 -0.85 -14.60 3.57
N PHE A 5 -0.01 -14.01 4.41
CA PHE A 5 -0.35 -13.45 5.71
C PHE A 5 0.58 -12.29 6.05
N GLY A 6 0.21 -11.44 7.01
CA GLY A 6 0.97 -10.24 7.36
C GLY A 6 0.69 -9.07 6.43
N ALA A 7 1.65 -8.16 6.29
CA ALA A 7 1.51 -6.99 5.44
C ALA A 7 2.86 -6.47 4.92
N VAL A 8 2.83 -5.82 3.76
CA VAL A 8 3.99 -5.21 3.11
C VAL A 8 3.73 -3.72 2.89
N ARG A 9 4.74 -2.87 3.14
CA ARG A 9 4.76 -1.47 2.72
C ARG A 9 5.59 -1.31 1.45
N ILE A 10 5.10 -0.48 0.53
CA ILE A 10 5.81 -0.04 -0.67
C ILE A 10 6.19 1.41 -0.47
N TYR A 11 7.47 1.74 -0.60
CA TYR A 11 7.94 3.08 -0.28
C TYR A 11 9.12 3.53 -1.14
N ARG A 12 9.35 4.85 -1.12
CA ARG A 12 10.55 5.48 -1.66
C ARG A 12 11.18 6.38 -0.61
N LEU A 13 12.51 6.47 -0.65
CA LEU A 13 13.28 7.44 0.12
C LEU A 13 13.57 8.65 -0.76
N LEU A 14 13.37 9.83 -0.20
CA LEU A 14 13.77 11.10 -0.78
C LEU A 14 15.24 11.37 -0.45
N ALA A 15 15.87 12.26 -1.20
CA ALA A 15 17.30 12.59 -1.02
C ALA A 15 17.62 13.18 0.36
N ASP A 16 16.62 13.75 1.04
CA ASP A 16 16.73 14.30 2.40
C ASP A 16 16.40 13.28 3.50
N GLY A 17 16.23 12.01 3.14
CA GLY A 17 15.94 10.92 4.08
C GLY A 17 14.46 10.78 4.44
N ARG A 18 13.58 11.68 3.99
CA ARG A 18 12.14 11.49 4.17
C ARG A 18 11.66 10.26 3.41
N ARG A 19 10.71 9.56 4.00
CA ARG A 19 10.09 8.37 3.41
C ARG A 19 8.66 8.70 2.97
N GLN A 20 8.32 8.31 1.75
CA GLN A 20 6.93 8.30 1.28
C GLN A 20 6.52 6.86 1.07
N ILE A 21 5.51 6.40 1.82
CA ILE A 21 4.86 5.13 1.56
C ILE A 21 3.81 5.39 0.47
N SER A 22 3.85 4.61 -0.61
CA SER A 22 2.90 4.72 -1.73
C SER A 22 1.78 3.69 -1.66
N ALA A 23 2.00 2.56 -0.97
CA ALA A 23 0.99 1.54 -0.77
C ALA A 23 1.27 0.68 0.46
N PHE A 24 0.20 0.16 1.05
CA PHE A 24 0.22 -1.03 1.89
C PHE A 24 -0.40 -2.18 1.10
N HIS A 25 0.12 -3.40 1.27
CA HIS A 25 -0.48 -4.63 0.77
C HIS A 25 -0.78 -5.57 1.95
N LEU A 26 -2.04 -5.97 2.08
CA LEU A 26 -2.53 -6.88 3.11
C LEU A 26 -2.64 -8.31 2.56
N ALA A 27 -2.98 -9.27 3.42
CA ALA A 27 -3.21 -10.66 3.03
C ALA A 27 -4.16 -10.78 1.83
N GLY A 28 -3.80 -11.64 0.88
CA GLY A 28 -4.48 -11.84 -0.39
C GLY A 28 -4.06 -10.86 -1.50
N GLU A 29 -3.43 -9.74 -1.19
CA GLU A 29 -3.08 -8.72 -2.18
C GLU A 29 -1.73 -8.97 -2.83
N THR A 30 -1.60 -8.49 -4.07
CA THR A 30 -0.44 -8.75 -4.92
C THR A 30 0.28 -7.44 -5.26
N PHE A 31 1.61 -7.47 -5.31
CA PHE A 31 2.48 -6.31 -5.54
C PHE A 31 3.75 -6.67 -6.33
N GLY A 32 4.50 -5.64 -6.73
CA GLY A 32 5.83 -5.77 -7.33
C GLY A 32 5.79 -6.23 -8.80
N PHE A 33 4.74 -5.87 -9.53
CA PHE A 33 4.70 -6.04 -10.99
C PHE A 33 5.26 -4.77 -11.63
N GLU A 34 6.38 -4.91 -12.32
CA GLU A 34 7.05 -3.81 -13.03
C GLU A 34 7.08 -4.12 -14.52
N ALA A 35 7.01 -3.08 -15.34
CA ALA A 35 7.11 -3.20 -16.80
C ALA A 35 8.56 -3.43 -17.27
N ASP A 36 9.53 -3.04 -16.44
CA ASP A 36 10.96 -3.20 -16.69
C ASP A 36 11.62 -4.11 -15.65
N ALA A 37 12.93 -4.32 -15.78
CA ALA A 37 13.71 -5.12 -14.83
C ALA A 37 14.08 -4.34 -13.55
N THR A 38 13.57 -3.11 -13.38
CA THR A 38 14.00 -2.19 -12.32
C THR A 38 12.89 -2.01 -11.30
N HIS A 39 13.18 -2.26 -10.04
CA HIS A 39 12.24 -1.90 -8.98
C HIS A 39 12.36 -0.41 -8.65
N HIS A 40 11.29 0.34 -8.92
CA HIS A 40 11.22 1.77 -8.68
C HIS A 40 10.93 2.12 -7.21
N PHE A 41 10.45 1.15 -6.44
CA PHE A 41 10.10 1.28 -5.04
C PHE A 41 10.69 0.14 -4.22
N PHE A 42 10.96 0.40 -2.95
CA PHE A 42 11.30 -0.63 -1.98
C PHE A 42 10.02 -1.31 -1.50
N ALA A 43 10.14 -2.60 -1.16
CA ALA A 43 9.09 -3.37 -0.52
C ALA A 43 9.63 -3.97 0.79
N GLU A 44 8.91 -3.79 1.89
CA GLU A 44 9.34 -4.26 3.20
C GLU A 44 8.17 -4.86 3.98
N ALA A 45 8.42 -5.99 4.63
CA ALA A 45 7.44 -6.61 5.53
C ALA A 45 7.26 -5.72 6.77
N ILE A 46 6.01 -5.44 7.12
CA ILE A 46 5.64 -4.59 8.26
C ILE A 46 5.65 -5.40 9.57
N ASN A 47 5.20 -6.65 9.48
CA ASN A 47 5.16 -7.63 10.56
C ASN A 47 5.59 -9.01 10.01
N ALA A 48 5.45 -10.07 10.81
CA ALA A 48 5.65 -11.43 10.33
C ALA A 48 4.76 -11.68 9.09
N THR A 49 5.39 -11.86 7.93
CA THR A 49 4.72 -11.85 6.63
C THR A 49 5.15 -13.05 5.79
N GLY A 50 4.16 -13.78 5.27
CA GLY A 50 4.37 -14.86 4.32
C GLY A 50 4.13 -14.36 2.90
N ILE A 51 5.05 -14.66 1.98
CA ILE A 51 4.98 -14.21 0.59
C ILE A 51 4.97 -15.39 -0.38
N ARG A 52 3.99 -15.42 -1.28
CA ARG A 52 4.00 -16.28 -2.48
C ARG A 52 4.67 -15.54 -3.64
N VAL A 53 5.65 -16.20 -4.25
CA VAL A 53 6.36 -15.69 -5.42
C VAL A 53 5.77 -16.33 -6.68
N TYR A 54 5.23 -15.49 -7.58
CA TYR A 54 4.84 -15.92 -8.91
C TYR A 54 6.04 -15.78 -9.85
N ARG A 55 6.43 -16.88 -10.49
CA ARG A 55 7.45 -16.89 -11.55
C ARG A 55 6.74 -17.21 -12.86
N PHE A 56 6.78 -16.27 -13.80
CA PHE A 56 6.22 -16.49 -15.13
C PHE A 56 7.29 -17.10 -16.03
N ALA A 57 6.92 -18.12 -16.81
CA ALA A 57 7.81 -18.68 -17.81
C ALA A 57 8.09 -17.62 -18.88
N ALA A 58 9.32 -17.62 -19.43
CA ALA A 58 9.67 -16.74 -20.53
C ALA A 58 8.70 -16.96 -21.71
N GLY A 59 8.07 -15.89 -22.20
CA GLY A 59 7.11 -15.94 -23.31
C GLY A 59 5.68 -16.33 -22.92
N ALA A 60 5.37 -16.55 -21.63
CA ALA A 60 3.99 -16.77 -21.20
C ALA A 60 3.15 -15.48 -21.32
N ASP A 61 2.02 -15.55 -22.01
CA ASP A 61 1.04 -14.46 -22.02
C ASP A 61 0.26 -14.43 -20.70
N VAL A 62 0.72 -13.55 -19.80
CA VAL A 62 0.12 -13.32 -18.48
C VAL A 62 -0.67 -12.02 -18.45
N SER A 63 -0.87 -11.37 -19.60
CA SER A 63 -1.53 -10.06 -19.71
C SER A 63 -2.94 -10.08 -19.12
N ARG A 64 -3.71 -11.13 -19.40
CA ARG A 64 -5.09 -11.29 -18.87
C ARG A 64 -5.15 -11.41 -17.35
N GLN A 65 -4.08 -11.88 -16.71
CA GLN A 65 -3.99 -12.03 -15.25
C GLN A 65 -3.45 -10.74 -14.60
N LEU A 66 -2.48 -10.09 -15.24
CA LEU A 66 -1.81 -8.91 -14.70
C LEU A 66 -2.58 -7.62 -14.95
N LEU A 67 -3.27 -7.48 -16.08
CA LEU A 67 -3.97 -6.25 -16.44
C LEU A 67 -5.03 -5.84 -15.41
N PRO A 68 -5.90 -6.73 -14.89
CA PRO A 68 -6.84 -6.36 -13.84
C PRO A 68 -6.13 -5.90 -12.55
N LEU A 69 -5.01 -6.52 -12.19
CA LEU A 69 -4.22 -6.15 -11.01
C LEU A 69 -3.57 -4.77 -11.19
N ALA A 70 -3.02 -4.50 -12.37
CA ALA A 70 -2.41 -3.22 -12.72
C ALA A 70 -3.45 -2.09 -12.74
N LEU A 71 -4.62 -2.32 -13.35
CA LEU A 71 -5.71 -1.34 -13.37
C LEU A 71 -6.23 -1.04 -11.96
N LYS A 72 -6.41 -2.08 -11.12
CA LYS A 72 -6.77 -1.89 -9.71
C LYS A 72 -5.71 -1.07 -8.96
N GLY A 73 -4.43 -1.34 -9.20
CA GLY A 73 -3.33 -0.55 -8.64
C GLY A 73 -3.34 0.92 -9.09
N LEU A 74 -3.63 1.16 -10.38
CA LEU A 74 -3.73 2.51 -10.93
C LEU A 74 -4.89 3.30 -10.32
N THR A 75 -6.08 2.69 -10.19
CA THR A 75 -7.23 3.32 -9.53
C THR A 75 -6.90 3.72 -8.10
N ARG A 76 -6.30 2.80 -7.32
CA ARG A 76 -5.86 3.09 -5.94
C ARG A 76 -4.85 4.25 -5.88
N ALA A 77 -3.91 4.29 -6.82
CA ALA A 77 -2.94 5.38 -6.88
C ALA A 77 -3.61 6.74 -7.18
N GLN A 78 -4.59 6.76 -8.09
CA GLN A 78 -5.36 7.96 -8.41
C GLN A 78 -6.22 8.44 -7.21
N GLU A 79 -6.88 7.53 -6.50
CA GLU A 79 -7.62 7.84 -5.28
C GLU A 79 -6.69 8.38 -4.19
N HIS A 80 -5.52 7.78 -4.02
CA HIS A 80 -4.52 8.24 -3.06
C HIS A 80 -4.03 9.67 -3.37
N LEU A 81 -3.82 9.99 -4.66
CA LEU A 81 -3.49 11.37 -5.07
C LEU A 81 -4.58 12.38 -4.70
N LEU A 82 -5.86 11.99 -4.79
CA LEU A 82 -6.98 12.85 -4.37
C LEU A 82 -6.94 13.10 -2.86
N VAL A 83 -6.72 12.04 -2.06
CA VAL A 83 -6.58 12.12 -0.60
C VAL A 83 -5.43 13.07 -0.24
N LEU A 84 -4.25 12.88 -0.83
CA LEU A 84 -3.09 13.73 -0.55
C LEU A 84 -3.23 15.17 -1.06
N GLY A 85 -3.93 15.38 -2.18
CA GLY A 85 -4.01 16.67 -2.85
C GLY A 85 -5.15 17.57 -2.37
N ARG A 86 -6.22 17.01 -1.78
CA ARG A 86 -7.46 17.76 -1.51
C ARG A 86 -8.02 17.61 -0.11
N GLN A 87 -7.60 16.61 0.65
CA GLN A 87 -8.16 16.36 1.98
C GLN A 87 -7.27 16.95 3.10
N ASN A 88 -7.90 17.37 4.19
CA ASN A 88 -7.25 17.76 5.44
C ASN A 88 -6.83 16.53 6.28
N ALA A 89 -6.11 16.74 7.38
CA ALA A 89 -5.58 15.63 8.18
C ALA A 89 -6.65 14.65 8.71
N ILE A 90 -7.81 15.16 9.15
CA ILE A 90 -8.90 14.33 9.66
C ILE A 90 -9.51 13.51 8.53
N GLU A 91 -9.79 14.14 7.40
CA GLU A 91 -10.34 13.50 6.21
C GLU A 91 -9.41 12.40 5.69
N ARG A 92 -8.09 12.65 5.64
CA ARG A 92 -7.10 11.64 5.21
C ARG A 92 -7.08 10.42 6.10
N VAL A 93 -7.09 10.60 7.42
CA VAL A 93 -7.11 9.48 8.37
C VAL A 93 -8.43 8.73 8.28
N ALA A 94 -9.56 9.43 8.15
CA ALA A 94 -10.86 8.80 7.94
C ALA A 94 -10.89 7.97 6.66
N ALA A 95 -10.42 8.53 5.53
CA ALA A 95 -10.33 7.83 4.25
C ALA A 95 -9.42 6.59 4.35
N PHE A 96 -8.30 6.70 5.06
CA PHE A 96 -7.42 5.56 5.33
C PHE A 96 -8.12 4.46 6.13
N LEU A 97 -8.83 4.81 7.20
CA LEU A 97 -9.54 3.84 8.03
C LEU A 97 -10.66 3.14 7.25
N VAL A 98 -11.37 3.87 6.40
CA VAL A 98 -12.39 3.30 5.49
C VAL A 98 -11.75 2.32 4.51
N ASP A 99 -10.67 2.69 3.81
CA ASP A 99 -9.95 1.79 2.90
C ASP A 99 -9.47 0.51 3.62
N MET A 100 -8.89 0.65 4.81
CA MET A 100 -8.43 -0.49 5.61
C MET A 100 -9.58 -1.40 6.04
N ALA A 101 -10.74 -0.84 6.43
CA ALA A 101 -11.92 -1.60 6.80
C ALA A 101 -12.48 -2.38 5.60
N GLU A 102 -12.64 -1.72 4.45
CA GLU A 102 -13.17 -2.32 3.23
C GLU A 102 -12.27 -3.47 2.74
N ARG A 103 -10.95 -3.27 2.78
CA ARG A 103 -9.97 -4.30 2.38
C ARG A 103 -9.95 -5.51 3.30
N GLN A 104 -10.47 -5.37 4.53
CA GLN A 104 -10.62 -6.46 5.49
C GLN A 104 -12.05 -7.05 5.50
N GLY A 105 -12.91 -6.66 4.56
CA GLY A 105 -14.27 -7.19 4.43
C GLY A 105 -15.34 -6.38 5.16
N GLY A 106 -15.10 -5.10 5.45
CA GLY A 106 -16.08 -4.21 6.08
C GLY A 106 -16.27 -4.48 7.59
N LEU A 107 -15.21 -4.92 8.26
CA LEU A 107 -15.24 -5.26 9.69
C LEU A 107 -15.47 -4.02 10.56
N ARG A 108 -16.17 -4.21 11.70
CA ARG A 108 -16.33 -3.16 12.72
C ARG A 108 -15.03 -2.84 13.46
N GLN A 109 -14.11 -3.80 13.50
CA GLN A 109 -12.78 -3.64 14.06
C GLN A 109 -11.78 -3.82 12.92
N VAL A 110 -10.89 -2.85 12.78
CA VAL A 110 -9.91 -2.79 11.70
C VAL A 110 -8.55 -3.07 12.31
N ASP A 111 -7.89 -4.14 11.86
CA ASP A 111 -6.53 -4.42 12.27
C ASP A 111 -5.56 -3.63 11.41
N LEU A 112 -4.72 -2.82 12.06
CA LEU A 112 -3.71 -1.99 11.40
C LEU A 112 -2.33 -2.59 11.72
N PRO A 113 -1.71 -3.34 10.78
CA PRO A 113 -0.42 -3.98 11.04
C PRO A 113 0.75 -2.98 11.07
N MET A 114 0.52 -1.76 10.58
CA MET A 114 1.50 -0.69 10.44
C MET A 114 1.49 0.28 11.63
N SER A 115 2.60 0.96 11.83
CA SER A 115 2.73 1.97 12.90
C SER A 115 2.06 3.29 12.52
N ARG A 116 1.80 4.16 13.50
CA ARG A 116 1.36 5.55 13.22
C ARG A 116 2.37 6.35 12.40
N ALA A 117 3.66 6.03 12.52
CA ALA A 117 4.70 6.63 11.67
C ALA A 117 4.51 6.22 10.20
N ASP A 118 4.24 4.94 9.95
CA ASP A 118 3.94 4.45 8.59
C ASP A 118 2.67 5.10 8.04
N ILE A 119 1.63 5.26 8.86
CA ILE A 119 0.41 5.96 8.45
C ILE A 119 0.73 7.43 8.10
N GLY A 120 1.59 8.08 8.88
CA GLY A 120 2.06 9.44 8.60
C GLY A 120 2.78 9.53 7.26
N ASP A 121 3.76 8.64 7.04
CA ASP A 121 4.53 8.56 5.79
C ASP A 121 3.67 8.19 4.57
N TYR A 122 2.53 7.50 4.79
CA TYR A 122 1.55 7.20 3.75
C TYR A 122 0.67 8.42 3.43
N LEU A 123 0.18 9.13 4.46
CA LEU A 123 -0.79 10.23 4.31
C LEU A 123 -0.14 11.62 4.15
N GLY A 124 1.19 11.69 4.16
CA GLY A 124 1.93 12.96 4.18
C GLY A 124 1.65 13.77 5.45
N LEU A 125 1.53 13.09 6.60
CA LEU A 125 1.26 13.65 7.92
C LEU A 125 2.38 13.30 8.90
N THR A 126 2.50 14.06 9.98
CA THR A 126 3.40 13.66 11.08
C THR A 126 2.75 12.59 11.95
N ILE A 127 3.58 11.79 12.64
CA ILE A 127 3.09 10.77 13.59
C ILE A 127 2.22 11.39 14.70
N GLU A 128 2.57 12.59 15.18
CA GLU A 128 1.82 13.32 16.19
C GLU A 128 0.44 13.74 15.67
N THR A 129 0.37 14.14 14.40
CA THR A 129 -0.89 14.52 13.75
C THR A 129 -1.80 13.30 13.64
N VAL A 130 -1.28 12.18 13.14
CA VAL A 130 -2.00 10.90 13.10
C VAL A 130 -2.47 10.54 14.51
N SER A 131 -1.59 10.59 15.50
CA SER A 131 -1.90 10.23 16.89
C SER A 131 -2.95 11.10 17.56
N ARG A 132 -3.17 12.35 17.09
CA ARG A 132 -4.18 13.26 17.64
C ARG A 132 -5.55 13.06 16.99
N VAL A 133 -5.57 12.57 15.75
CA VAL A 133 -6.81 12.34 14.98
C VAL A 133 -7.46 11.00 15.32
N PHE A 134 -6.65 9.98 15.63
CA PHE A 134 -7.11 8.70 16.18
C PHE A 134 -7.70 8.87 17.59
#